data_AF-A0A3D1IGZ8-F1
#
_entry.id   AF-A0A3D1IGZ8-F1
#
_cell.length_a   1.000
_cell.length_b   1.000
_cell.length_c   1.000
_cell.angle_alpha   90.00
_cell.angle_beta   90.00
_cell.angle_gamma   90.00
#
_symmetry.space_group_name_H-M   'P 1'
#
loop_
_entity.id
_entity.type
_entity.pdbx_description
1 polymer ?
#
loop_
_entity_poly.entity_id
_entity_poly.type
_entity_poly.pdbx_seq_one_letter_code
_entity_poly.pdbx_strand_id
1 'polypeptide(L)' 'ARMTRGDHRCGTDRVAEVADGLDHDLIVNVQADEPLIEPAMIDAAVAACANNADVVMSTLRSPIRTAADL' A
#
# COMPACT_ATOMS: atom_id res chain seq x y z
N ALA A 1 15.37 -5.57 -7.61
CA ALA A 1 14.04 -5.44 -8.23
C ALA A 1 13.63 -6.80 -8.80
N ARG A 2 12.37 -7.24 -8.57
CA ARG A 2 11.80 -8.48 -9.12
C ARG A 2 10.66 -8.10 -10.06
N MET A 3 10.64 -8.64 -11.26
CA MET A 3 9.49 -8.49 -12.18
C MET A 3 8.44 -9.55 -11.83
N THR A 4 7.17 -9.16 -11.74
CA THR A 4 6.05 -10.09 -11.54
C THR A 4 5.55 -10.63 -12.87
N ARG A 5 4.73 -11.69 -12.86
CA ARG A 5 4.01 -12.12 -14.08
C ARG A 5 3.18 -10.98 -14.70
N GLY A 6 3.02 -11.02 -16.03
CA GLY A 6 2.34 -9.97 -16.81
C GLY A 6 0.83 -10.16 -16.97
N ASP A 7 0.28 -11.28 -16.50
CA ASP A 7 -1.13 -11.68 -16.66
C ASP A 7 -1.98 -11.50 -15.39
N HIS A 8 -1.43 -10.82 -14.38
CA HIS A 8 -2.16 -10.45 -13.17
C HIS A 8 -3.32 -9.51 -13.48
N ARG A 9 -4.46 -9.73 -12.82
CA ARG A 9 -5.69 -8.96 -13.06
C ARG A 9 -5.68 -7.62 -12.33
N CYS A 10 -4.93 -7.51 -11.24
CA CYS A 10 -4.82 -6.28 -10.47
C CYS A 10 -3.45 -6.12 -9.79
N GLY A 11 -3.21 -4.93 -9.23
CA GLY A 11 -1.98 -4.63 -8.47
C GLY A 11 -1.82 -5.52 -7.22
N THR A 12 -2.91 -5.87 -6.54
CA THR A 12 -2.87 -6.74 -5.35
C THR A 12 -2.35 -8.14 -5.69
N ASP A 13 -2.69 -8.70 -6.86
CA ASP A 13 -2.16 -10.02 -7.26
C ASP A 13 -0.62 -9.98 -7.46
N ARG A 14 -0.12 -8.85 -7.99
CA ARG A 14 1.33 -8.63 -8.16
C ARG A 14 2.03 -8.53 -6.80
N VAL A 15 1.43 -7.83 -5.84
CA VAL A 15 1.95 -7.72 -4.47
C VAL A 15 1.98 -9.10 -3.82
N ALA A 16 0.92 -9.90 -3.96
CA ALA A 16 0.86 -11.26 -3.43
C ALA A 16 1.95 -12.18 -4.01
N GLU A 17 2.25 -12.08 -5.31
CA GLU A 17 3.37 -12.84 -5.91
C GLU A 17 4.72 -12.47 -5.29
N VAL A 18 4.96 -11.18 -5.03
CA VAL A 18 6.22 -10.74 -4.40
C VAL A 18 6.28 -11.17 -2.94
N ALA A 19 5.16 -11.08 -2.23
CA ALA A 19 4.99 -11.44 -0.82
C ALA A 19 5.36 -12.90 -0.54
N ASP A 20 4.91 -13.83 -1.38
CA ASP A 20 5.11 -15.28 -1.20
C ASP A 20 6.59 -15.69 -1.06
N GLY A 21 7.49 -14.88 -1.63
CA GLY A 21 8.94 -15.11 -1.57
C GLY A 21 9.69 -14.28 -0.52
N LEU A 22 9.01 -13.73 0.48
CA LEU A 22 9.54 -12.84 1.52
C LEU A 22 9.04 -13.26 2.90
N ASP A 23 9.91 -13.15 3.91
CA ASP A 23 9.51 -13.26 5.32
C ASP A 23 9.15 -11.85 5.82
N HIS A 24 7.87 -11.62 6.14
CA HIS A 24 7.36 -10.30 6.50
C HIS A 24 6.13 -10.37 7.41
N ASP A 25 5.99 -9.37 8.28
CA ASP A 25 4.77 -9.18 9.09
C ASP A 25 3.74 -8.30 8.39
N LEU A 26 4.19 -7.31 7.61
CA LEU A 26 3.34 -6.35 6.93
C LEU A 26 3.97 -5.92 5.59
N ILE A 27 3.12 -5.81 4.56
CA ILE A 27 3.50 -5.25 3.26
C ILE A 27 2.76 -3.93 3.04
N VAL A 28 3.50 -2.91 2.63
CA VAL A 28 2.94 -1.65 2.18
C VAL A 28 3.09 -1.54 0.67
N ASN A 29 1.96 -1.44 -0.04
CA ASN A 29 1.94 -1.22 -1.47
C ASN A 29 1.95 0.29 -1.78
N VAL A 30 3.10 0.81 -2.23
CA VAL A 30 3.26 2.22 -2.62
C VAL A 30 3.18 2.34 -4.14
N GLN A 31 2.22 3.13 -4.63
CA GLN A 31 2.07 3.36 -6.07
C GLN A 31 3.06 4.42 -6.57
N ALA A 32 3.56 4.25 -7.80
CA ALA A 32 4.57 5.13 -8.39
C ALA A 32 3.96 6.41 -9.02
N ASP A 33 2.65 6.43 -9.22
CA ASP A 33 1.86 7.53 -9.77
C ASP A 33 1.34 8.49 -8.68
N GLU A 34 1.77 8.31 -7.44
CA GLU A 34 1.43 9.15 -6.28
C GLU A 34 2.64 10.02 -5.85
N PRO A 35 2.99 11.09 -6.60
CA PRO A 35 4.20 11.88 -6.36
C PRO A 35 4.16 12.71 -5.06
N LEU A 36 2.97 12.86 -4.46
CA LEU A 36 2.75 13.67 -3.26
C LEU A 36 2.68 12.81 -1.97
N ILE A 37 3.03 11.52 -2.04
CA ILE A 37 3.14 10.69 -0.84
C ILE A 37 4.21 11.26 0.08
N GLU A 38 3.78 11.63 1.29
CA GLU A 38 4.69 11.97 2.39
C GLU A 38 4.96 10.73 3.25
N PRO A 39 6.16 10.58 3.84
CA PRO A 39 6.48 9.45 4.71
C PRO A 39 5.47 9.25 5.86
N ALA A 40 4.96 10.34 6.44
CA ALA A 40 3.97 10.29 7.51
C ALA A 40 2.64 9.62 7.09
N MET A 41 2.31 9.64 5.80
CA MET A 41 1.15 8.93 5.27
C MET A 41 1.36 7.41 5.37
N ILE A 42 2.54 6.93 4.97
CA ILE A 42 2.93 5.52 5.08
C ILE A 42 2.86 5.07 6.55
N ASP A 43 3.44 5.85 7.45
CA ASP A 43 3.41 5.57 8.90
C ASP A 43 1.98 5.46 9.43
N ALA A 44 1.08 6.35 9.00
CA ALA A 44 -0.32 6.32 9.39
C ALA A 44 -1.06 5.06 8.90
N ALA A 45 -0.76 4.59 7.68
CA ALA A 45 -1.33 3.35 7.16
C ALA A 45 -0.82 2.13 7.95
N VAL A 46 0.48 2.09 8.21
CA VAL A 46 1.12 1.00 8.97
C VAL A 46 0.58 0.93 10.40
N ALA A 47 0.43 2.08 11.06
CA ALA A 47 -0.02 2.15 12.45
C ALA A 47 -1.40 1.49 12.66
N ALA A 48 -2.29 1.54 11.68
CA ALA A 48 -3.61 0.92 11.77
C ALA A 48 -3.53 -0.61 11.89
N CYS A 49 -2.65 -1.27 11.12
CA CYS A 49 -2.43 -2.71 11.21
C CYS A 49 -1.54 -3.07 12.41
N ALA A 50 -0.49 -2.28 12.66
CA ALA A 50 0.47 -2.57 13.72
C ALA A 50 -0.13 -2.49 15.13
N ASN A 51 -1.10 -1.59 15.34
CA ASN A 51 -1.72 -1.38 16.65
C ASN A 51 -2.97 -2.25 16.88
N ASN A 52 -3.45 -2.98 15.86
CA ASN A 52 -4.62 -3.83 15.99
C ASN A 52 -4.49 -5.09 15.12
N ALA A 53 -4.25 -6.23 15.77
CA ALA A 53 -4.10 -7.53 15.10
C ALA A 53 -5.35 -8.00 14.35
N ASP A 54 -6.54 -7.46 14.65
CA ASP A 54 -7.76 -7.76 13.92
C ASP A 54 -7.84 -7.04 12.56
N VAL A 55 -6.97 -6.04 12.34
CA VAL A 55 -6.91 -5.27 11.08
C VAL A 55 -5.93 -5.94 10.12
N VAL A 56 -6.49 -6.66 9.15
CA VAL A 56 -5.71 -7.37 8.12
C VAL A 56 -5.29 -6.50 6.94
N MET A 57 -5.89 -5.31 6.78
CA MET A 57 -5.58 -4.36 5.73
C MET A 57 -6.02 -2.96 6.14
N SER A 58 -5.18 -1.97 5.84
CA SER A 58 -5.50 -0.56 6.00
C SER A 58 -5.30 0.19 4.68
N THR A 59 -5.95 1.34 4.57
CA THR A 59 -5.74 2.29 3.48
C THR A 59 -5.89 3.70 4.01
N LEU A 60 -5.40 4.69 3.27
CA LEU A 60 -5.51 6.09 3.61
C LEU A 60 -6.59 6.76 2.79
N ARG A 61 -7.18 7.80 3.36
CA ARG A 61 -8.04 8.73 2.63
C ARG A 61 -7.76 10.14 3.12
N SER A 62 -7.82 11.10 2.21
CA SER A 62 -7.80 12.52 2.53
C SER A 62 -9.10 13.16 2.03
N PRO A 63 -9.71 14.08 2.77
CA PRO A 63 -10.85 14.85 2.26
C PRO A 63 -10.40 15.81 1.14
N ILE A 64 -11.16 15.82 0.05
CA ILE A 64 -11.03 16.80 -1.03
C ILE A 64 -11.63 18.11 -0.54
N ARG A 65 -10.82 19.16 -0.42
CA ARG A 65 -11.23 20.50 0.02
C ARG A 65 -11.08 21.55 -1.08
N THR A 66 -10.14 21.33 -2.01
CA THR A 66 -9.83 22.24 -3.11
C THR A 66 -9.75 21.49 -4.43
N ALA A 67 -9.81 22.21 -5.54
CA ALA A 67 -9.60 21.63 -6.87
C ALA A 67 -8.18 21.09 -7.08
N ALA A 68 -7.21 21.51 -6.27
CA ALA A 68 -5.85 20.99 -6.32
C ALA A 68 -5.71 19.62 -5.61
N ASP A 69 -6.75 19.17 -4.90
CA ASP A 69 -6.79 17.85 -4.24
C ASP A 69 -7.37 16.76 -5.17
N LEU A 70 -7.70 17.10 -6.42
CA LEU A 70 -8.19 16.21 -7.49
C LEU A 70 -7.07 15.91 -8.49
#